data_AF-A0A9X8YQI2-F1
#
_entry.id   AF-A0A9X8YQI2-F1
#
_cell.length_a   1.000
_cell.length_b   1.000
_cell.length_c   1.000
_cell.angle_alpha   90.00
_cell.angle_beta   90.00
_cell.angle_gamma   90.00
#
_symmetry.space_group_name_H-M   'P 1'
#
loop_
_entity.id
_entity.type
_entity.pdbx_description
1 polymer ?
#
loop_
_entity_poly.entity_id
_entity_poly.type
_entity_poly.pdbx_seq_one_letter_code
_entity_poly.pdbx_strand_id
1 'polypeptide(L)' 'MKRTFIMVLDSFGIGASEDAERFGDQGSDTLGHIAEVCARGEANVGRQGPLTLPNLSRLGL' A
#
# COMPACT_ATOMS: atom_id res chain seq x y z
N MET A 1 -18.86 22.94 4.03
CA MET A 1 -18.02 22.23 5.02
C MET A 1 -17.17 23.25 5.77
N LYS A 2 -17.00 23.14 7.10
CA LYS A 2 -16.13 24.03 7.90
C LYS A 2 -14.80 23.39 8.33
N ARG A 3 -14.70 22.05 8.27
CA ARG A 3 -13.54 21.29 8.76
C ARG A 3 -13.04 20.35 7.67
N THR A 4 -11.72 20.19 7.61
CA THR A 4 -11.00 19.25 6.75
C THR A 4 -10.09 18.41 7.63
N PHE A 5 -10.04 17.10 7.38
CA PHE A 5 -9.11 16.19 8.03
C PHE A 5 -8.14 15.68 6.98
N ILE A 6 -6.84 15.83 7.24
CA ILE A 6 -5.77 15.34 6.36
C ILE A 6 -5.08 14.21 7.13
N MET A 7 -5.01 13.03 6.50
CA MET A 7 -4.31 11.87 7.03
C MET A 7 -3.21 11.50 6.06
N VAL A 8 -1.96 11.49 6.53
CA VAL A 8 -0.80 11.06 5.75
C VAL A 8 -0.42 9.67 6.24
N LEU A 9 -0.45 8.70 5.33
CA LEU A 9 0.11 7.37 5.56
C LEU A 9 1.56 7.42 5.07
N ASP A 10 2.49 7.67 5.99
CA ASP A 10 3.89 7.84 5.65
C ASP A 10 4.44 6.61 4.91
N SER A 11 5.20 6.83 3.85
CA SER A 11 5.78 5.81 2.95
C SER A 11 4.82 4.84 2.24
N PHE A 12 3.49 5.02 2.36
CA PHE A 12 2.50 4.13 1.74
C PHE A 12 2.31 4.42 0.24
N GLY A 13 3.24 3.92 -0.58
CA GLY A 13 3.21 4.04 -2.05
C GLY A 13 2.29 3.01 -2.73
N ILE A 14 1.80 3.36 -3.93
CA ILE A 14 0.86 2.56 -4.75
C ILE A 14 1.45 2.20 -6.13
N GLY A 15 2.76 2.03 -6.20
CA GLY A 15 3.51 1.82 -7.44
C GLY A 15 4.54 2.90 -7.70
N ALA A 16 5.46 2.62 -8.63
CA ALA A 16 6.57 3.48 -8.99
C ALA A 16 6.06 4.72 -9.75
N SER A 17 6.69 5.87 -9.52
CA SER A 17 6.44 7.08 -10.32
C SER A 17 7.06 6.95 -11.71
N GLU A 18 6.65 7.82 -12.64
CA GLU A 18 7.18 7.87 -14.01
C GLU A 18 8.70 8.10 -14.05
N ASP A 19 9.24 8.80 -13.06
CA ASP A 19 10.67 9.12 -12.96
C ASP A 19 11.47 8.17 -12.07
N ALA A 20 10.90 7.04 -11.65
CA ALA A 20 11.52 6.09 -10.71
C ALA A 20 12.91 5.60 -11.17
N GLU A 21 13.13 5.44 -12.47
CA GLU A 21 14.44 5.06 -13.03
C GLU A 21 15.56 6.04 -12.61
N ARG A 22 15.26 7.35 -12.53
CA ARG A 22 16.24 8.38 -12.15
C ARG A 22 16.70 8.24 -10.69
N PHE A 23 15.91 7.57 -9.86
CA PHE A 23 16.18 7.34 -8.45
C PHE A 23 16.63 5.90 -8.16
N GLY A 24 16.64 5.02 -9.16
CA GLY A 24 16.93 3.60 -8.97
C GLY A 24 15.78 2.80 -8.37
N ASP A 25 14.56 3.36 -8.36
CA ASP A 25 13.38 2.77 -7.70
C ASP A 25 12.44 2.07 -8.70
N GLN A 26 12.94 1.74 -9.90
CA GLN A 26 12.16 1.08 -10.94
C GLN A 26 11.54 -0.22 -10.41
N GLY A 27 10.21 -0.35 -10.57
CA GLY A 27 9.46 -1.52 -10.11
C GLY A 27 9.05 -1.48 -8.63
N SER A 28 9.33 -0.39 -7.91
CA SER A 28 8.82 -0.24 -6.54
C SER A 28 7.30 -0.22 -6.50
N ASP A 29 6.69 -1.06 -5.68
CA ASP A 29 5.25 -1.05 -5.41
C ASP A 29 4.98 -1.50 -3.97
N THR A 30 4.92 -0.54 -3.04
CA THR A 30 4.78 -0.84 -1.61
C THR A 30 3.49 -1.60 -1.31
N LEU A 31 2.33 -1.06 -1.72
CA LEU A 31 1.05 -1.73 -1.49
C LEU A 31 0.97 -3.09 -2.21
N GLY A 32 1.36 -3.15 -3.49
CA GLY A 32 1.33 -4.37 -4.29
C GLY A 32 2.20 -5.47 -3.67
N HIS A 33 3.46 -5.20 -3.38
CA HIS A 33 4.37 -6.19 -2.81
C HIS A 33 3.94 -6.63 -1.40
N ILE A 34 3.41 -5.73 -0.55
CA ILE A 34 2.84 -6.14 0.75
C ILE A 34 1.66 -7.09 0.55
N ALA A 35 0.75 -6.77 -0.39
CA ALA A 35 -0.41 -7.60 -0.69
C ALA A 35 0.01 -8.99 -1.20
N GLU A 36 1.03 -9.06 -2.07
CA GLU A 36 1.60 -10.32 -2.58
C GLU A 36 2.22 -11.18 -1.49
N VAL A 37 3.05 -10.60 -0.62
CA VAL A 37 3.68 -11.32 0.50
C VAL A 37 2.60 -11.82 1.48
N CYS A 38 1.57 -11.02 1.72
CA CYS A 38 0.41 -11.44 2.52
C CYS A 38 -0.32 -12.61 1.85
N ALA A 39 -0.62 -12.53 0.55
CA ALA A 39 -1.31 -13.57 -0.19
C ALA A 39 -0.53 -14.90 -0.21
N ARG A 40 0.81 -14.85 -0.22
CA ARG A 40 1.68 -16.03 -0.09
C ARG A 40 1.76 -16.59 1.34
N GLY A 41 1.17 -15.92 2.32
CA GLY A 41 1.20 -16.32 3.72
C GLY A 41 2.55 -16.08 4.42
N GLU A 42 3.47 -15.40 3.76
CA GLU A 42 4.82 -15.11 4.27
C GLU A 42 4.79 -14.02 5.36
N ALA A 43 3.73 -13.21 5.41
CA ALA A 43 3.50 -12.19 6.44
C ALA A 43 2.48 -12.61 7.51
N ASN A 44 2.38 -13.90 7.85
CA ASN A 44 1.41 -14.42 8.83
C ASN A 44 1.89 -14.30 10.29
N VAL A 45 2.23 -13.08 10.71
CA VAL A 45 2.63 -12.77 12.11
C VAL A 45 1.58 -11.87 12.73
N GLY A 46 0.75 -12.40 13.63
CA GLY A 46 -0.39 -11.68 14.22
C GLY A 46 -1.54 -11.39 13.23
N ARG A 47 -1.45 -11.93 12.00
CA ARG A 47 -2.46 -11.89 10.94
C ARG A 47 -2.40 -13.17 10.11
N GLN A 48 -3.40 -13.43 9.27
CA GLN A 48 -3.41 -14.56 8.32
C GLN A 48 -4.13 -14.21 7.02
N GLY A 49 -3.74 -14.86 5.93
CA GLY A 49 -4.40 -14.78 4.62
C GLY A 49 -3.93 -13.58 3.76
N PRO A 50 -4.72 -13.15 2.76
CA PRO A 50 -4.42 -11.94 1.96
C PRO A 50 -4.51 -10.64 2.76
N LEU A 51 -3.90 -9.57 2.25
CA LEU A 51 -4.04 -8.24 2.84
C LEU A 51 -5.51 -7.75 2.72
N THR A 52 -6.14 -7.44 3.86
CA THR A 52 -7.54 -7.02 3.91
C THR A 52 -7.64 -5.62 4.49
N LEU A 53 -8.06 -4.64 3.68
CA LEU A 53 -8.21 -3.22 4.06
C LEU A 53 -9.66 -2.75 3.86
N PRO A 54 -10.64 -3.32 4.58
CA PRO A 54 -12.05 -3.23 4.20
C PRO A 54 -12.62 -1.81 4.26
N ASN A 55 -12.03 -0.95 5.09
CA ASN A 55 -12.44 0.45 5.20
C ASN A 55 -11.84 1.30 4.09
N LEU A 56 -10.59 1.08 3.70
CA LEU A 56 -9.95 1.81 2.60
C LEU A 56 -10.54 1.38 1.25
N SER A 57 -10.82 0.08 1.05
CA SER A 57 -11.50 -0.39 -0.15
C SER A 57 -12.90 0.20 -0.31
N ARG A 58 -13.64 0.38 0.79
CA ARG A 58 -14.94 1.09 0.77
C ARG A 58 -14.80 2.56 0.35
N LEU A 59 -13.64 3.17 0.61
CA LEU A 59 -13.34 4.56 0.25
C LEU A 59 -12.78 4.71 -1.17
N GLY A 60 -12.57 3.60 -1.91
CA GLY A 60 -12.13 3.61 -3.30
C GLY A 60 -10.67 3.24 -3.55
N LEU A 61 -10.01 2.64 -2.56
CA LEU A 61 -8.78 1.87 -2.81
C LEU A 61 -9.10 0.60 -3.60
#